data_AF-A0A496VW21-F1
#
_entry.id   AF-A0A496VW21-F1
#
_cell.length_a   1.000
_cell.length_b   1.000
_cell.length_c   1.000
_cell.angle_alpha   90.00
_cell.angle_beta   90.00
_cell.angle_gamma   90.00
#
_symmetry.space_group_name_H-M   'P 1'
#
loop_
_entity.id
_entity.type
_entity.pdbx_description
1 polymer ?
#
loop_
_entity_poly.entity_id
_entity_poly.type
_entity_poly.pdbx_seq_one_letter_code
_entity_poly.pdbx_strand_id
1 'polypeptide(L)'
;MKLVHSILSITLLLILGAQTVFADANTSSQSIIIYKYFDANGVLHLTNIPPQSRDQVLYARSYLVQSYPPPPPLLPKPALSQHPKYYDYAPLIEAAALNAGLSPALLHAVVQVESAYNPKARSKKGAVGLMQLMPATAKRYKVHDRTDPMANLNGGAHYLRDLLTLFNDDLSLALAAYNAGENAVKRYGNTIPPYRETINYVKKVKLVYSARE
;
A
#
# COMPACT_ATOMS: atom_id res chain seq x y z
N MET A 1 74.16 -36.11 23.98
CA MET A 1 73.21 -36.97 24.73
C MET A 1 72.39 -36.06 25.65
N LYS A 2 71.08 -35.90 25.38
CA LYS A 2 69.98 -35.24 26.16
C LYS A 2 70.09 -33.70 26.41
N LEU A 3 69.24 -32.81 25.89
CA LEU A 3 67.79 -32.49 26.11
C LEU A 3 67.45 -32.05 27.56
N VAL A 4 66.68 -31.00 27.93
CA VAL A 4 66.25 -29.69 27.39
C VAL A 4 65.56 -28.88 28.53
N HIS A 5 65.36 -27.57 28.31
CA HIS A 5 64.26 -26.66 28.76
C HIS A 5 64.26 -26.08 30.19
N SER A 6 64.34 -24.74 30.27
CA SER A 6 64.03 -23.88 31.42
C SER A 6 62.74 -23.12 31.13
N ILE A 7 61.82 -23.05 32.10
CA ILE A 7 60.49 -22.46 31.98
C ILE A 7 60.51 -21.06 32.61
N LEU A 8 60.05 -20.08 31.84
CA LEU A 8 60.02 -18.64 32.11
C LEU A 8 58.62 -18.24 32.63
N SER A 9 58.53 -17.61 33.80
CA SER A 9 57.26 -17.04 34.31
C SER A 9 57.19 -15.55 33.99
N ILE A 10 56.28 -15.15 33.10
CA ILE A 10 55.96 -13.75 32.77
C ILE A 10 54.58 -13.43 33.34
N THR A 11 54.52 -12.38 34.16
CA THR A 11 53.29 -11.88 34.79
C THR A 11 52.49 -11.00 33.83
N LEU A 12 51.19 -11.23 33.82
CA LEU A 12 50.13 -10.71 32.96
C LEU A 12 49.73 -9.26 33.30
N LEU A 13 49.66 -8.37 32.32
CA LEU A 13 48.97 -7.07 32.41
C LEU A 13 47.83 -7.03 31.37
N LEU A 14 46.59 -6.96 31.86
CA LEU A 14 45.35 -6.92 31.10
C LEU A 14 45.16 -5.57 30.41
N ILE A 15 45.05 -5.57 29.07
CA ILE A 15 44.52 -4.44 28.29
C ILE A 15 43.09 -4.78 27.87
N LEU A 16 42.13 -3.97 28.32
CA LEU A 16 40.75 -3.95 27.85
C LEU A 16 40.72 -3.45 26.39
N GLY A 17 40.33 -4.30 25.46
CA GLY A 17 39.96 -3.92 24.09
C GLY A 17 38.56 -4.41 23.81
N ALA A 18 37.64 -3.48 23.54
CA ALA A 18 36.24 -3.76 23.24
C ALA A 18 36.11 -4.68 22.01
N GLN A 19 35.52 -5.86 22.19
CA GLN A 19 35.07 -6.68 21.07
C GLN A 19 33.66 -6.27 20.66
N THR A 20 33.52 -5.83 19.43
CA THR A 20 32.24 -5.70 18.74
C THR A 20 31.63 -7.09 18.60
N VAL A 21 30.50 -7.31 19.26
CA VAL A 21 29.67 -8.49 19.06
C VAL A 21 28.99 -8.36 17.69
N PHE A 22 29.43 -9.13 16.71
CA PHE A 22 28.60 -9.42 15.55
C PHE A 22 27.49 -10.37 16.01
N ALA A 23 26.25 -9.89 15.94
CA ALA A 23 25.08 -10.74 16.15
C ALA A 23 24.93 -11.67 14.94
N ASP A 24 25.30 -12.94 15.10
CA ASP A 24 24.94 -13.98 14.16
C ASP A 24 23.40 -14.09 14.09
N ALA A 25 22.83 -13.76 12.94
CA ALA A 25 21.41 -13.94 12.65
C ALA A 25 21.10 -15.44 12.53
N ASN A 26 20.81 -16.06 13.66
CA ASN A 26 20.38 -17.45 13.75
C ASN A 26 19.02 -17.59 13.01
N THR A 27 19.08 -18.00 11.75
CA THR A 27 17.91 -18.07 10.85
C THR A 27 17.28 -19.46 10.99
N SER A 28 16.38 -19.63 11.95
CA SER A 28 15.66 -20.89 12.15
C SER A 28 14.56 -21.04 11.09
N SER A 29 14.74 -21.96 10.14
CA SER A 29 13.71 -22.34 9.17
C SER A 29 12.64 -23.20 9.84
N GLN A 30 11.42 -22.69 9.93
CA GLN A 30 10.27 -23.44 10.44
C GLN A 30 9.45 -24.01 9.29
N SER A 31 8.99 -25.25 9.42
CA SER A 31 8.05 -25.87 8.50
C SER A 31 6.62 -25.57 8.93
N ILE A 32 5.80 -25.07 8.00
CA ILE A 32 4.35 -24.91 8.21
C ILE A 32 3.64 -25.89 7.29
N ILE A 33 2.66 -26.60 7.84
CA ILE A 33 1.79 -27.50 7.08
C ILE A 33 0.48 -26.77 6.81
N ILE A 34 0.08 -26.72 5.54
CA ILE A 34 -1.23 -26.20 5.14
C ILE A 34 -2.13 -27.36 4.76
N TYR A 35 -3.31 -27.40 5.36
CA TYR A 35 -4.38 -28.35 5.08
C TYR A 35 -5.39 -27.71 4.13
N LYS A 36 -5.82 -28.49 3.14
CA LYS A 36 -6.87 -28.13 2.18
C LYS A 36 -8.03 -29.11 2.28
N TYR A 37 -9.24 -28.61 2.51
CA TYR A 37 -10.46 -29.43 2.58
C TYR A 37 -11.70 -28.69 2.09
N PHE A 38 -12.79 -29.39 1.79
CA PHE A 38 -14.12 -28.80 1.63
C PHE A 38 -14.96 -29.07 2.88
N ASP A 39 -15.76 -28.10 3.32
CA ASP A 39 -16.75 -28.34 4.38
C ASP A 39 -18.02 -29.04 3.85
N ALA A 40 -18.97 -29.31 4.75
CA ALA A 40 -20.24 -29.96 4.42
C ALA A 40 -21.11 -29.18 3.41
N ASN A 41 -20.84 -27.88 3.22
CA ASN A 41 -21.52 -27.03 2.25
C ASN A 41 -20.74 -26.92 0.93
N GLY A 42 -19.62 -27.63 0.79
CA GLY A 42 -18.77 -27.60 -0.40
C GLY A 42 -17.88 -26.36 -0.50
N VAL A 43 -17.66 -25.63 0.59
CA VAL A 43 -16.76 -24.45 0.61
C VAL A 43 -15.32 -24.90 0.87
N LEU A 44 -14.38 -24.38 0.08
CA LEU A 44 -12.97 -24.72 0.20
C LEU A 44 -12.30 -23.98 1.37
N HIS A 45 -11.66 -24.73 2.26
CA HIS A 45 -10.90 -24.24 3.41
C HIS A 45 -9.40 -24.48 3.22
N LEU A 46 -8.59 -23.46 3.56
CA LEU A 46 -7.14 -23.53 3.68
C LEU A 46 -6.74 -23.10 5.09
N THR A 47 -6.03 -23.95 5.81
CA THR A 47 -5.70 -23.69 7.22
C THR A 47 -4.34 -24.28 7.61
N ASN A 48 -3.67 -23.67 8.58
CA ASN A 48 -2.47 -24.21 9.22
C ASN A 48 -2.79 -25.02 10.50
N ILE A 49 -4.07 -25.17 10.83
CA ILE A 49 -4.56 -25.99 11.94
C ILE A 49 -5.11 -27.29 11.36
N PRO A 50 -4.69 -28.48 11.84
CA PRO A 50 -5.25 -29.73 11.36
C PRO A 50 -6.77 -29.76 11.63
N PRO A 51 -7.60 -30.08 10.61
CA PRO A 51 -9.04 -30.17 10.82
C PRO A 51 -9.37 -31.31 11.80
N GLN A 52 -10.48 -31.16 12.52
CA GLN A 52 -10.88 -32.07 13.62
C GLN A 52 -11.19 -33.50 13.13
N SER A 53 -11.56 -33.68 11.86
CA SER A 53 -11.74 -35.00 11.25
C SER A 53 -10.79 -35.19 10.07
N ARG A 54 -10.09 -36.34 10.05
CA ARG A 54 -9.15 -36.71 8.98
C ARG A 54 -9.84 -36.95 7.64
N ASP A 55 -11.13 -37.32 7.67
CA ASP A 55 -11.90 -37.67 6.46
C ASP A 55 -12.26 -36.45 5.60
N GLN A 56 -11.98 -35.24 6.10
CA GLN A 56 -12.17 -33.99 5.36
C GLN A 56 -10.90 -33.56 4.62
N VAL A 57 -9.72 -34.07 4.96
CA VAL A 57 -8.45 -33.61 4.34
C VAL A 57 -8.31 -34.17 2.93
N LEU A 58 -8.49 -33.31 1.91
CA LEU A 58 -8.21 -33.67 0.53
C LEU A 58 -6.71 -33.69 0.23
N TYR A 59 -5.94 -32.82 0.88
CA TYR A 59 -4.51 -32.65 0.63
C TYR A 59 -3.82 -31.88 1.77
N ALA A 60 -2.64 -32.34 2.19
CA ALA A 60 -1.76 -31.63 3.13
C ALA A 60 -0.35 -31.53 2.53
N ARG A 61 0.23 -30.33 2.50
CA ARG A 61 1.60 -30.10 2.02
C ARG A 61 2.40 -29.31 3.04
N SER A 62 3.61 -29.79 3.32
CA SER A 62 4.59 -29.07 4.13
C SER A 62 5.35 -28.07 3.25
N TYR A 63 5.51 -26.85 3.76
CA TYR A 63 6.32 -25.82 3.14
C TYR A 63 7.47 -25.47 4.10
N LEU A 64 8.70 -25.50 3.60
CA LEU A 64 9.82 -24.90 4.30
C LEU A 64 9.70 -23.39 4.17
N VAL A 65 9.38 -22.71 5.27
CA VAL A 65 9.35 -21.25 5.30
C VAL A 65 10.76 -20.80 5.68
N GLN A 66 11.54 -20.41 4.67
CA GLN A 66 12.71 -19.58 4.93
C GLN A 66 12.20 -18.33 5.63
N SER A 67 12.72 -18.02 6.82
CA SER A 67 12.19 -16.96 7.66
C SER A 67 12.20 -15.65 6.88
N TYR A 68 11.05 -15.30 6.33
CA TYR A 68 10.81 -13.96 5.84
C TYR A 68 10.93 -13.07 7.08
N PRO A 69 11.64 -11.92 7.01
CA PRO A 69 11.40 -10.89 8.00
C PRO A 69 9.87 -10.70 8.03
N PRO A 70 9.25 -10.66 9.22
CA PRO A 70 7.81 -10.48 9.30
C PRO A 70 7.47 -9.33 8.35
N PRO A 71 6.47 -9.49 7.45
CA PRO A 71 6.04 -8.38 6.64
C PRO A 71 5.88 -7.19 7.60
N PRO A 72 6.39 -5.98 7.26
CA PRO A 72 6.23 -4.83 8.11
C PRO A 72 4.77 -4.83 8.55
N PRO A 73 4.50 -4.77 9.87
CA PRO A 73 3.20 -5.11 10.43
C PRO A 73 2.17 -4.52 9.51
N LEU A 74 1.32 -5.40 8.93
CA LEU A 74 0.23 -4.96 8.06
C LEU A 74 -0.36 -3.79 8.80
N LEU A 75 -0.19 -2.57 8.27
CA LEU A 75 -0.74 -1.38 8.89
C LEU A 75 -2.16 -1.80 9.23
N PRO A 76 -2.57 -1.72 10.52
CA PRO A 76 -3.84 -2.27 10.95
C PRO A 76 -4.85 -1.86 9.89
N LYS A 77 -5.42 -2.85 9.18
CA LYS A 77 -6.51 -2.62 8.22
C LYS A 77 -7.43 -1.70 8.98
N PRO A 78 -7.55 -0.40 8.63
CA PRO A 78 -7.95 0.60 9.59
C PRO A 78 -9.16 0.04 10.27
N ALA A 79 -9.03 -0.31 11.55
CA ALA A 79 -10.20 -0.67 12.30
C ALA A 79 -11.12 0.50 12.00
N LEU A 80 -12.33 0.22 11.54
CA LEU A 80 -13.39 1.22 11.46
C LEU A 80 -13.64 1.65 12.92
N SER A 81 -12.68 2.38 13.47
CA SER A 81 -12.47 2.65 14.87
C SER A 81 -12.93 4.07 15.05
N GLN A 82 -14.22 4.18 15.36
CA GLN A 82 -14.67 4.84 16.58
C GLN A 82 -14.22 6.30 16.78
N HIS A 83 -13.99 7.04 15.69
CA HIS A 83 -13.90 8.49 15.74
C HIS A 83 -15.28 9.09 15.38
N PRO A 84 -16.00 9.73 16.31
CA PRO A 84 -17.32 10.31 16.09
C PRO A 84 -17.35 11.53 15.14
N LYS A 85 -16.29 11.73 14.34
CA LYS A 85 -16.11 12.82 13.36
C LYS A 85 -15.69 12.33 11.96
N TYR A 86 -15.60 11.03 11.74
CA TYR A 86 -15.48 10.51 10.38
C TYR A 86 -16.85 10.56 9.73
N TYR A 87 -17.11 11.59 8.90
CA TYR A 87 -18.16 11.48 7.91
C TYR A 87 -17.80 10.28 7.03
N ASP A 88 -18.68 9.29 6.99
CA ASP A 88 -18.55 8.23 6.02
C ASP A 88 -18.84 8.82 4.65
N TYR A 89 -17.78 9.15 3.91
CA TYR A 89 -17.89 9.64 2.54
C TYR A 89 -18.19 8.52 1.55
N ALA A 90 -18.25 7.23 1.97
CA ALA A 90 -18.46 6.12 1.06
C ALA A 90 -19.69 6.30 0.15
N PRO A 91 -20.87 6.71 0.65
CA PRO A 91 -22.03 6.94 -0.24
C PRO A 91 -21.81 8.08 -1.25
N LEU A 92 -21.10 9.15 -0.84
CA LEU A 92 -20.79 10.28 -1.74
C LEU A 92 -19.74 9.90 -2.78
N ILE A 93 -18.74 9.11 -2.38
CA ILE A 93 -17.70 8.58 -3.27
C ILE A 93 -18.34 7.62 -4.27
N GLU A 94 -19.21 6.72 -3.82
CA GLU A 94 -19.93 5.79 -4.69
C GLU A 94 -20.78 6.54 -5.72
N ALA A 95 -21.61 7.50 -5.27
CA ALA A 95 -22.42 8.31 -6.17
C ALA A 95 -21.57 9.08 -7.19
N ALA A 96 -20.49 9.74 -6.75
CA ALA A 96 -19.60 10.49 -7.64
C ALA A 96 -18.88 9.57 -8.64
N ALA A 97 -18.44 8.39 -8.21
CA ALA A 97 -17.80 7.41 -9.06
C ALA A 97 -18.77 6.92 -10.15
N LEU A 98 -19.97 6.47 -9.76
CA LEU A 98 -20.97 5.96 -10.69
C LEU A 98 -21.41 7.04 -11.69
N ASN A 99 -21.62 8.29 -11.24
CA ASN A 99 -21.98 9.40 -12.12
C ASN A 99 -20.89 9.73 -13.15
N ALA A 100 -19.61 9.52 -12.83
CA ALA A 100 -18.49 9.65 -13.75
C ALA A 100 -18.16 8.34 -14.51
N GLY A 101 -18.92 7.27 -14.28
CA GLY A 101 -18.72 5.95 -14.85
C GLY A 101 -17.46 5.23 -14.33
N LEU A 102 -16.93 5.60 -13.17
CA LEU A 102 -15.72 5.01 -12.58
C LEU A 102 -16.05 3.86 -11.62
N SER A 103 -15.08 2.98 -11.39
CA SER A 103 -15.13 2.04 -10.25
C SER A 103 -15.14 2.82 -8.93
N PRO A 104 -16.08 2.57 -8.00
CA PRO A 104 -16.06 3.15 -6.66
C PRO A 104 -14.76 2.84 -5.90
N ALA A 105 -14.22 1.62 -6.07
CA ALA A 105 -12.95 1.22 -5.46
C ALA A 105 -11.77 2.06 -5.96
N LEU A 106 -11.75 2.45 -7.23
CA LEU A 106 -10.75 3.35 -7.79
C LEU A 106 -10.85 4.75 -7.17
N LEU A 107 -12.07 5.30 -7.07
CA LEU A 107 -12.26 6.63 -6.50
C LEU A 107 -11.88 6.67 -5.01
N HIS A 108 -12.22 5.62 -4.26
CA HIS A 108 -11.74 5.43 -2.88
C HIS A 108 -10.21 5.42 -2.78
N ALA A 109 -9.53 4.74 -3.70
CA ALA A 109 -8.07 4.68 -3.71
C ALA A 109 -7.45 6.06 -3.94
N VAL A 110 -8.00 6.85 -4.87
CA VAL A 110 -7.55 8.22 -5.13
C VAL A 110 -7.79 9.12 -3.90
N VAL A 111 -9.00 9.13 -3.34
CA VAL A 111 -9.33 9.95 -2.15
C VAL A 111 -8.43 9.60 -0.96
N GLN A 112 -8.18 8.32 -0.74
CA GLN A 112 -7.31 7.85 0.35
C GLN A 112 -5.87 8.35 0.17
N VAL A 113 -5.34 8.32 -1.06
CA VAL A 113 -3.97 8.76 -1.35
C VAL A 113 -3.84 10.28 -1.30
N GLU A 114 -4.83 11.01 -1.80
CA GLU A 114 -4.81 12.47 -1.93
C GLU A 114 -5.00 13.19 -0.59
N SER A 115 -5.95 12.75 0.22
CA SER A 115 -6.37 13.51 1.41
C SER A 115 -6.48 12.68 2.68
N ALA A 116 -6.37 11.35 2.59
CA ALA A 116 -6.76 10.44 3.67
C ALA A 116 -8.18 10.75 4.20
N TYR A 117 -9.10 11.09 3.29
CA TYR A 117 -10.49 11.47 3.57
C TYR A 117 -10.66 12.80 4.33
N ASN A 118 -9.66 13.68 4.32
CA ASN A 118 -9.78 15.02 4.90
C ASN A 118 -10.36 16.02 3.88
N PRO A 119 -11.63 16.46 4.01
CA PRO A 119 -12.25 17.40 3.07
C PRO A 119 -11.65 18.82 3.14
N LYS A 120 -10.86 19.11 4.19
CA LYS A 120 -10.17 20.39 4.38
C LYS A 120 -8.68 20.31 4.08
N ALA A 121 -8.19 19.19 3.52
CA ALA A 121 -6.79 19.03 3.15
C ALA A 121 -6.35 20.14 2.19
N ARG A 122 -5.17 20.72 2.43
CA ARG A 122 -4.56 21.76 1.58
C ARG A 122 -3.09 21.43 1.35
N SER A 123 -2.68 21.32 0.09
CA SER A 123 -1.27 21.14 -0.25
C SER A 123 -0.52 22.47 -0.33
N LYS A 124 0.81 22.41 -0.24
CA LYS A 124 1.68 23.59 -0.47
C LYS A 124 1.52 24.19 -1.88
N LYS A 125 1.12 23.37 -2.86
CA LYS A 125 0.89 23.76 -4.26
C LYS A 125 -0.51 24.36 -4.49
N GLY A 126 -1.38 24.35 -3.47
CA GLY A 126 -2.72 24.94 -3.54
C GLY A 126 -3.84 23.97 -3.92
N ALA A 127 -3.58 22.67 -3.93
CA ALA A 127 -4.59 21.61 -4.08
C ALA A 127 -5.47 21.54 -2.82
N VAL A 128 -6.78 21.31 -2.99
CA VAL A 128 -7.75 21.36 -1.88
C VAL A 128 -8.77 20.23 -1.94
N GLY A 129 -9.15 19.71 -0.76
CA GLY A 129 -10.28 18.80 -0.59
C GLY A 129 -9.94 17.32 -0.74
N LEU A 130 -10.99 16.50 -0.78
CA LEU A 130 -10.92 15.03 -0.77
C LEU A 130 -10.07 14.47 -1.92
N MET A 131 -10.20 15.07 -3.10
CA MET A 131 -9.51 14.69 -4.34
C MET A 131 -8.42 15.70 -4.74
N GLN A 132 -8.03 16.60 -3.83
CA GLN A 132 -6.93 17.56 -4.00
C GLN A 132 -6.98 18.33 -5.33
N LEU A 133 -8.11 19.00 -5.60
CA LEU A 133 -8.26 19.78 -6.83
C LEU A 133 -7.41 21.06 -6.80
N MET A 134 -6.57 21.21 -7.83
CA MET A 134 -5.90 22.47 -8.13
C MET A 134 -6.92 23.55 -8.53
N PRO A 135 -6.63 24.85 -8.31
CA PRO A 135 -7.57 25.92 -8.64
C PRO A 135 -8.04 25.92 -10.10
N ALA A 136 -7.13 25.67 -11.04
CA ALA A 136 -7.45 25.61 -12.47
C ALA A 136 -8.39 24.44 -12.81
N THR A 137 -8.14 23.26 -12.23
CA THR A 137 -9.00 22.08 -12.38
C THR A 137 -10.38 22.33 -11.78
N ALA A 138 -10.46 22.87 -10.56
CA ALA A 138 -11.74 23.21 -9.94
C ALA A 138 -12.56 24.20 -10.78
N LYS A 139 -11.90 25.22 -11.37
CA LYS A 139 -12.56 26.14 -12.30
C LYS A 139 -13.11 25.42 -13.54
N ARG A 140 -12.32 24.52 -14.15
CA ARG A 140 -12.72 23.72 -15.32
C ARG A 140 -13.97 22.86 -15.04
N TYR A 141 -14.05 22.26 -13.85
CA TYR A 141 -15.17 21.42 -13.44
C TYR A 141 -16.21 22.12 -12.57
N LYS A 142 -16.24 23.47 -12.60
CA LYS A 142 -17.24 24.30 -11.91
C LYS A 142 -17.37 24.05 -10.39
N VAL A 143 -16.27 23.68 -9.75
CA VAL A 143 -16.19 23.50 -8.28
C VAL A 143 -15.86 24.84 -7.65
N HIS A 144 -16.88 25.52 -7.10
CA HIS A 144 -16.73 26.83 -6.48
C HIS A 144 -16.10 26.75 -5.08
N ASP A 145 -16.58 25.84 -4.24
CA ASP A 145 -15.95 25.50 -2.96
C ASP A 145 -15.29 24.12 -3.06
N ARG A 146 -13.95 24.10 -3.01
CA ARG A 146 -13.18 22.85 -3.04
C ARG A 146 -13.16 22.12 -1.70
N THR A 147 -13.62 22.74 -0.61
CA THR A 147 -13.78 22.09 0.68
C THR A 147 -15.15 21.45 0.88
N ASP A 148 -16.11 21.73 -0.02
CA ASP A 148 -17.36 21.00 -0.10
C ASP A 148 -17.10 19.58 -0.63
N PRO A 149 -17.38 18.52 0.17
CA PRO A 149 -17.07 17.15 -0.20
C PRO A 149 -17.73 16.71 -1.51
N MET A 150 -19.00 17.04 -1.69
CA MET A 150 -19.79 16.59 -2.85
C MET A 150 -19.29 17.24 -4.14
N ALA A 151 -19.11 18.57 -4.15
CA ALA A 151 -18.58 19.29 -5.31
C ALA A 151 -17.14 18.85 -5.64
N ASN A 152 -16.29 18.65 -4.62
CA ASN A 152 -14.92 18.20 -4.81
C ASN A 152 -14.85 16.78 -5.41
N LEU A 153 -15.67 15.85 -4.89
CA LEU A 153 -15.75 14.48 -5.39
C LEU A 153 -16.28 14.43 -6.83
N ASN A 154 -17.38 15.13 -7.12
CA ASN A 154 -17.94 15.15 -8.47
C ASN A 154 -16.96 15.76 -9.48
N GLY A 155 -16.35 16.91 -9.15
CA GLY A 155 -15.38 17.56 -10.03
C GLY A 155 -14.13 16.71 -10.26
N GLY A 156 -13.59 16.08 -9.20
CA GLY A 156 -12.42 15.20 -9.31
C GLY A 156 -12.71 13.89 -10.04
N ALA A 157 -13.90 13.30 -9.85
CA ALA A 157 -14.31 12.10 -10.56
C ALA A 157 -14.44 12.35 -12.07
N HIS A 158 -15.09 13.44 -12.48
CA HIS A 158 -15.15 13.82 -13.90
C HIS A 158 -13.77 14.15 -14.48
N TYR A 159 -12.89 14.80 -13.71
CA TYR A 159 -11.51 15.00 -14.15
C TYR A 159 -10.78 13.68 -14.37
N LEU A 160 -10.87 12.74 -13.44
CA LEU A 160 -10.24 11.42 -13.57
C LEU A 160 -10.80 10.63 -14.77
N ARG A 161 -12.12 10.69 -15.01
CA ARG A 161 -12.75 10.10 -16.20
C ARG A 161 -12.20 10.72 -17.49
N ASP A 162 -12.12 12.04 -17.58
CA ASP A 162 -11.56 12.71 -18.76
C ASP A 162 -10.11 12.30 -19.03
N LEU A 163 -9.31 12.10 -17.97
CA LEU A 163 -7.95 11.62 -18.08
C LEU A 163 -7.88 10.16 -18.56
N LEU A 164 -8.74 9.29 -18.05
CA LEU A 164 -8.85 7.91 -18.54
C LEU A 164 -9.18 7.91 -20.04
N THR A 165 -10.19 8.68 -20.47
CA THR A 165 -10.53 8.82 -21.89
C THR A 165 -9.36 9.38 -22.70
N LEU A 166 -8.65 10.40 -22.20
CA LEU A 166 -7.51 11.01 -22.88
C LEU A 166 -6.35 10.03 -23.11
N PHE A 167 -6.17 9.06 -22.22
CA PHE A 167 -5.10 8.06 -22.27
C PHE A 167 -5.60 6.65 -22.61
N ASN A 168 -6.74 6.54 -23.33
CA ASN A 168 -7.30 5.28 -23.81
C ASN A 168 -7.52 4.22 -22.70
N ASP A 169 -8.05 4.66 -21.57
CA ASP A 169 -8.27 3.89 -20.34
C ASP A 169 -7.00 3.26 -19.74
N ASP A 170 -5.80 3.73 -20.11
CA ASP A 170 -4.57 3.40 -19.39
C ASP A 170 -4.59 4.08 -18.01
N LEU A 171 -4.96 3.28 -17.01
CA LEU A 171 -5.03 3.71 -15.62
C LEU A 171 -3.71 4.31 -15.11
N SER A 172 -2.56 3.78 -15.54
CA SER A 172 -1.26 4.26 -15.03
C SER A 172 -0.95 5.66 -15.58
N LEU A 173 -1.26 5.91 -16.85
CA LEU A 173 -1.09 7.23 -17.47
C LEU A 173 -2.13 8.24 -16.95
N ALA A 174 -3.38 7.82 -16.76
CA ALA A 174 -4.41 8.67 -16.18
C ALA A 174 -4.05 9.11 -14.76
N LEU A 175 -3.57 8.20 -13.91
CA LEU A 175 -3.10 8.54 -12.56
C LEU A 175 -1.84 9.42 -12.59
N ALA A 176 -0.93 9.20 -13.53
CA ALA A 176 0.24 10.06 -13.70
C ALA A 176 -0.19 11.49 -14.11
N ALA A 177 -1.14 11.61 -15.01
CA ALA A 177 -1.69 12.89 -15.45
C ALA A 177 -2.49 13.59 -14.35
N TYR A 178 -3.20 12.84 -13.50
CA TYR A 178 -3.94 13.40 -12.37
C TYR A 178 -2.98 14.12 -11.41
N ASN A 179 -1.81 13.53 -11.15
CA ASN A 179 -0.81 14.09 -10.24
C ASN A 179 0.09 15.16 -10.88
N ALA A 180 0.59 14.92 -12.10
CA ALA A 180 1.59 15.75 -12.75
C ALA A 180 1.00 16.76 -13.77
N GLY A 181 -0.28 16.62 -14.10
CA GLY A 181 -0.94 17.28 -15.23
C GLY A 181 -0.78 16.51 -16.54
N GLU A 182 -1.84 16.50 -17.35
CA GLU A 182 -1.88 15.80 -18.65
C GLU A 182 -0.80 16.29 -19.63
N ASN A 183 -0.44 17.57 -19.57
CA ASN A 183 0.59 18.15 -20.43
C ASN A 183 1.99 17.64 -20.09
N ALA A 184 2.25 17.26 -18.83
CA ALA A 184 3.50 16.63 -18.46
C ALA A 184 3.60 15.25 -19.11
N VAL A 185 2.58 14.41 -18.95
CA VAL A 185 2.54 13.07 -19.56
C VAL A 185 2.69 13.13 -21.08
N LYS A 186 2.00 14.07 -21.75
CA LYS A 186 2.15 14.30 -23.21
C LYS A 186 3.57 14.72 -23.60
N ARG A 187 4.20 15.60 -22.82
CA ARG A 187 5.59 16.05 -23.07
C ARG A 187 6.60 14.91 -22.99
N TYR A 188 6.34 13.92 -22.13
CA TYR A 188 7.13 12.70 -22.03
C TYR A 188 6.64 11.58 -22.98
N GLY A 189 5.94 11.93 -24.07
CA GLY A 189 5.57 10.96 -25.10
C GLY A 189 4.53 9.93 -24.65
N ASN A 190 3.55 10.35 -23.84
CA ASN A 190 2.56 9.48 -23.22
C ASN A 190 3.17 8.38 -22.36
N THR A 191 4.21 8.74 -21.59
CA THR A 191 4.79 7.89 -20.56
C THR A 191 4.69 8.57 -19.20
N ILE A 192 4.84 7.79 -18.12
CA ILE A 192 4.88 8.34 -16.77
C ILE A 192 6.11 9.25 -16.67
N PRO A 193 5.94 10.56 -16.40
CA PRO A 193 7.06 11.48 -16.25
C PRO A 193 8.03 10.97 -15.17
N PRO A 194 9.36 11.17 -15.31
CA PRO A 194 10.37 10.72 -14.36
C PRO A 194 10.39 11.57 -13.08
N TYR A 195 9.22 12.00 -12.61
CA TYR A 195 9.02 12.71 -11.36
C TYR A 195 8.81 11.69 -10.25
N ARG A 196 9.70 11.69 -9.25
CA ARG A 196 9.63 10.75 -8.13
C ARG A 196 8.28 10.79 -7.41
N GLU A 197 7.69 11.98 -7.26
CA GLU A 197 6.34 12.17 -6.69
C GLU A 197 5.29 11.40 -7.49
N THR A 198 5.27 11.58 -8.81
CA THR A 198 4.29 10.96 -9.71
C THR A 198 4.44 9.44 -9.81
N ILE A 199 5.68 8.93 -9.91
CA ILE A 199 5.93 7.48 -9.91
C ILE A 199 5.41 6.85 -8.62
N ASN A 200 5.67 7.48 -7.48
CA ASN A 200 5.21 6.98 -6.18
C ASN A 200 3.69 7.09 -6.04
N TYR A 201 3.09 8.17 -6.54
CA TYR A 201 1.65 8.37 -6.54
C TYR A 201 0.94 7.24 -7.30
N VAL A 202 1.35 6.96 -8.54
CA VAL A 202 0.77 5.88 -9.37
C VAL A 202 0.86 4.53 -8.66
N LYS A 203 2.05 4.19 -8.12
CA LYS A 203 2.26 2.95 -7.38
C LYS A 203 1.33 2.85 -6.17
N LYS A 204 1.21 3.92 -5.39
CA LYS A 204 0.41 3.95 -4.16
C LYS A 204 -1.08 3.82 -4.46
N VAL A 205 -1.61 4.53 -5.45
CA VAL A 205 -3.03 4.42 -5.81
C VAL A 205 -3.35 3.03 -6.32
N LYS A 206 -2.52 2.45 -7.21
CA LYS A 206 -2.74 1.09 -7.73
C LYS A 206 -2.70 0.04 -6.63
N LEU A 207 -1.79 0.15 -5.67
CA LEU A 207 -1.72 -0.74 -4.51
C LEU A 207 -2.99 -0.66 -3.65
N VAL A 208 -3.47 0.56 -3.35
CA VAL A 208 -4.71 0.75 -2.58
C VAL A 208 -5.92 0.24 -3.37
N TYR A 209 -5.92 0.43 -4.68
CA TYR A 209 -7.01 0.01 -5.56
C TYR A 209 -7.10 -1.52 -5.65
N SER A 210 -6.00 -2.23 -5.89
CA SER A 210 -5.99 -3.70 -5.98
C SER A 210 -6.35 -4.40 -4.67
N ALA A 211 -6.25 -3.72 -3.53
CA ALA A 211 -6.68 -4.26 -2.23
C ALA A 211 -8.19 -4.13 -1.99
N ARG A 212 -8.93 -3.53 -2.93
CA ARG A 212 -10.37 -3.23 -2.85
C ARG A 212 -11.19 -3.91 -3.96
N GLU A 213 -10.53 -4.60 -4.88
CA GLU A 213 -11.10 -5.49 -5.89
C GLU A 213 -11.02 -6.94 -5.38
#